data_AF-A0A9K3STM0-F1
#
_entry.id   AF-A0A9K3STM0-F1
#
_cell.length_a   1.000
_cell.length_b   1.000
_cell.length_c   1.000
_cell.angle_alpha   90.00
_cell.angle_beta   90.00
_cell.angle_gamma   90.00
#
_symmetry.space_group_name_H-M   'P 1'
#
loop_
_entity.id
_entity.type
_entity.pdbx_description
1 polymer ?
#
loop_
_entity_poly.entity_id
_entity_poly.type
_entity_poly.pdbx_seq_one_letter_code
_entity_poly.pdbx_strand_id
1 'polypeptide(L)'
;MDLNKLRNITKNMFTTNINPKPVKRVNILEGKDKTRLFLESKPFKIESLKKTLEQLITPCFENIFLKWSFGFKTKKYGIDMIKRIKQRFKVIDYIIKIYIEGF
;
A
#
# COMPACT_ATOMS: atom_id res chain seq x y z
N MET A 1 -28.98 -0.32 9.39
CA MET A 1 -27.66 0.15 9.91
C MET A 1 -27.88 1.54 10.49
N ASP A 2 -27.75 1.71 11.81
CA ASP A 2 -28.09 2.97 12.50
C ASP A 2 -27.12 4.11 12.14
N LEU A 3 -27.63 5.14 11.46
CA LEU A 3 -26.89 6.35 11.09
C LEU A 3 -26.32 7.10 12.31
N ASN A 4 -27.03 7.03 13.44
CA ASN A 4 -26.59 7.65 14.70
C ASN A 4 -25.35 6.95 15.30
N LYS A 5 -25.25 5.61 15.16
CA LYS A 5 -24.06 4.86 15.60
C LYS A 5 -22.84 5.22 14.75
N LEU A 6 -23.02 5.36 13.43
CA LEU A 6 -21.95 5.80 12.52
C LEU A 6 -21.46 7.21 12.84
N ARG A 7 -22.37 8.15 13.11
CA ARG A 7 -22.04 9.54 13.45
C ARG A 7 -21.25 9.65 14.75
N ASN A 8 -21.56 8.83 15.74
CA ASN A 8 -20.82 8.79 16.99
C ASN A 8 -19.43 8.16 16.82
N ILE A 9 -19.30 7.14 15.96
CA ILE A 9 -18.00 6.54 15.62
C ILE A 9 -17.11 7.56 14.90
N THR A 10 -17.63 8.30 13.92
CA THR A 10 -16.84 9.32 13.19
C THR A 10 -16.43 10.47 14.10
N LYS A 11 -17.33 11.01 14.93
CA LYS A 11 -16.96 12.05 15.91
C LYS A 11 -15.84 11.58 16.84
N ASN A 12 -15.94 10.38 17.37
CA ASN A 12 -14.91 9.83 18.27
C ASN A 12 -13.57 9.54 17.58
N MET A 13 -13.54 9.33 16.25
CA MET A 13 -12.28 9.17 15.51
C MET A 13 -11.49 10.47 15.36
N PHE A 14 -12.16 11.63 15.21
CA PHE A 14 -11.47 12.91 14.97
C PHE A 14 -11.10 13.68 16.24
N THR A 15 -11.73 13.35 17.38
CA THR A 15 -11.57 14.10 18.64
C THR A 15 -10.64 13.44 19.66
N THR A 16 -10.15 12.23 19.39
CA THR A 16 -9.28 11.51 20.33
C THR A 16 -7.82 11.59 19.93
N ASN A 17 -6.93 11.80 20.90
CA ASN A 17 -5.50 11.51 20.75
C ASN A 17 -5.37 10.00 20.50
N ILE A 18 -5.31 9.60 19.22
CA ILE A 18 -5.20 8.20 18.84
C ILE A 18 -3.78 7.73 19.17
N ASN A 19 -3.63 6.96 20.25
CA ASN A 19 -2.43 6.18 20.49
C ASN A 19 -2.62 4.77 19.89
N PRO A 20 -2.10 4.48 18.69
CA PRO A 20 -2.30 3.19 18.04
C PRO A 20 -1.60 2.09 18.84
N LYS A 21 -2.34 1.04 19.20
CA LYS A 21 -1.76 -0.16 19.84
C LYS A 21 -0.69 -0.77 18.91
N PRO A 22 0.37 -1.38 19.48
CA PRO A 22 1.40 -2.06 18.70
C PRO A 22 0.80 -3.16 17.83
N VAL A 23 1.37 -3.34 16.65
CA VAL A 23 0.90 -4.34 15.69
C VAL A 23 1.55 -5.68 16.01
N LYS A 24 0.74 -6.75 16.02
CA LYS A 24 1.23 -8.10 16.25
C LYS A 24 1.94 -8.63 15.00
N ARG A 25 3.01 -9.39 15.20
CA ARG A 25 3.75 -10.05 14.12
C ARG A 25 3.14 -11.44 13.89
N VAL A 26 2.85 -11.75 12.64
CA VAL A 26 2.37 -13.05 12.18
C VAL A 26 3.31 -13.55 11.09
N ASN A 27 3.81 -14.78 11.24
CA ASN A 27 4.64 -15.41 10.23
C ASN A 27 3.73 -16.04 9.18
N ILE A 28 3.88 -15.63 7.91
CA ILE A 28 3.18 -16.25 6.78
C ILE A 28 4.22 -16.86 5.84
N LEU A 29 3.93 -18.07 5.36
CA LEU A 29 4.78 -18.75 4.38
C LEU A 29 4.68 -18.06 3.02
N GLU A 30 5.81 -17.65 2.46
CA GLU A 30 5.94 -17.02 1.14
C GLU A 30 6.50 -17.98 0.08
N GLY A 31 6.67 -19.26 0.41
CA GLY A 31 7.23 -20.28 -0.47
C GLY A 31 7.81 -21.46 0.32
N LYS A 32 8.55 -22.35 -0.36
CA LYS A 32 9.04 -23.61 0.23
C LYS A 32 9.91 -23.45 1.48
N ASP A 33 10.62 -22.33 1.66
CA ASP A 33 11.49 -22.11 2.84
C ASP A 33 11.61 -20.62 3.23
N LYS A 34 10.61 -19.80 2.90
CA LYS A 34 10.62 -18.35 3.20
C LYS A 34 9.43 -17.99 4.05
N THR A 35 9.67 -17.41 5.22
CA THR A 35 8.64 -16.79 6.06
C THR A 35 8.70 -15.28 5.89
N ARG A 36 7.58 -14.68 5.48
CA ARG A 36 7.42 -13.23 5.54
C ARG A 36 6.76 -12.86 6.85
N LEU A 37 7.34 -11.89 7.54
CA LEU A 37 6.69 -11.24 8.68
C LEU A 37 5.56 -10.37 8.14
N PHE A 38 4.33 -10.77 8.40
CA PHE A 38 3.17 -9.92 8.18
C PHE A 38 2.79 -9.25 9.49
N LEU A 39 2.32 -8.02 9.36
CA LEU A 39 1.71 -7.29 10.44
C LEU A 39 0.23 -7.68 10.47
N GLU A 40 -0.24 -8.21 11.60
CA GLU A 40 -1.65 -8.55 11.80
C GLU A 40 -2.52 -7.31 11.54
N SER A 41 -3.71 -7.53 10.98
CA SER A 41 -4.65 -6.44 10.68
C SER A 41 -4.89 -5.58 11.92
N LYS A 42 -4.74 -4.26 11.77
CA LYS A 42 -4.96 -3.31 12.86
C LYS A 42 -6.43 -3.35 13.30
N PRO A 43 -6.76 -2.90 14.52
CA PRO A 43 -8.15 -2.67 14.92
C PRO A 43 -8.90 -1.88 13.83
N PHE A 44 -10.12 -2.31 13.50
CA PHE A 44 -10.92 -1.77 12.38
C PHE A 44 -10.94 -0.24 12.31
N LYS A 45 -10.98 0.45 13.46
CA LYS A 45 -10.92 1.92 13.54
C LYS A 45 -9.64 2.50 12.93
N ILE A 46 -8.48 1.92 13.23
CA ILE A 46 -7.18 2.38 12.73
C ILE A 46 -7.04 2.05 11.25
N GLU A 47 -7.50 0.88 10.83
CA GLU A 47 -7.49 0.47 9.42
C GLU A 47 -8.37 1.40 8.56
N SER A 48 -9.56 1.76 9.07
CA SER A 48 -10.45 2.71 8.42
C SER A 48 -9.81 4.09 8.28
N LEU A 49 -9.21 4.61 9.36
CA LEU A 49 -8.56 5.92 9.34
C LEU A 49 -7.35 5.94 8.40
N LYS A 50 -6.54 4.88 8.39
CA LYS A 50 -5.42 4.71 7.44
C LYS A 50 -5.92 4.76 6.01
N LYS A 51 -6.99 4.02 5.67
CA LYS A 51 -7.57 4.03 4.32
C LYS A 51 -8.12 5.39 3.92
N THR A 52 -8.79 6.11 4.84
CA THR A 52 -9.28 7.45 4.56
C THR A 52 -8.12 8.42 4.30
N LEU A 53 -7.06 8.38 5.11
CA LEU A 53 -5.86 9.19 4.87
C LEU A 53 -5.20 8.82 3.54
N GLU A 54 -5.07 7.53 3.24
CA GLU A 54 -4.52 7.05 1.97
C GLU A 54 -5.31 7.61 0.78
N GLN A 55 -6.65 7.56 0.82
CA GLN A 55 -7.50 8.14 -0.22
C GLN A 55 -7.35 9.66 -0.36
N LEU A 56 -7.21 10.38 0.74
CA LEU A 56 -7.01 11.84 0.73
C LEU A 56 -5.64 12.24 0.18
N ILE A 57 -4.60 11.47 0.52
CA ILE A 57 -3.21 11.78 0.22
C ILE A 57 -2.82 11.32 -1.20
N THR A 58 -3.38 10.20 -1.68
CA THR A 58 -3.10 9.63 -3.00
C THR A 58 -3.10 10.68 -4.14
N PRO A 59 -4.13 11.52 -4.33
CA PRO A 59 -4.15 12.50 -5.42
C PRO A 59 -3.03 13.55 -5.30
N CYS A 60 -2.61 13.91 -4.09
CA CYS A 60 -1.51 14.86 -3.87
C CYS A 60 -0.17 14.30 -4.32
N PHE A 61 0.04 12.99 -4.17
CA PHE A 61 1.32 12.34 -4.50
C PHE A 61 1.38 11.80 -5.93
N GLU A 62 0.24 11.58 -6.60
CA GLU A 62 0.20 11.01 -7.95
C GLU A 62 1.08 11.76 -8.96
N ASN A 63 1.11 13.09 -8.85
CA ASN A 63 1.87 14.00 -9.71
C ASN A 63 3.35 14.11 -9.34
N ILE A 64 3.73 13.72 -8.12
CA ILE A 64 5.12 13.73 -7.63
C ILE A 64 5.86 12.49 -8.14
N PHE A 65 5.18 11.36 -8.20
CA PHE A 65 5.78 10.09 -8.59
C PHE A 65 6.22 10.06 -10.06
N LEU A 66 7.43 9.54 -10.29
CA LEU A 66 7.99 9.35 -11.63
C LEU A 66 7.06 8.58 -12.57
N LYS A 67 7.11 8.95 -13.85
CA LYS A 67 6.34 8.29 -14.93
C LYS A 67 6.64 6.78 -15.04
N TRP A 68 7.86 6.39 -14.71
CA TRP A 68 8.36 5.00 -14.72
C TRP A 68 8.13 4.23 -13.40
N SER A 69 7.49 4.84 -12.40
CA SER A 69 7.00 4.10 -11.24
C SER A 69 5.64 3.47 -11.53
N PHE A 70 5.53 2.15 -11.37
CA PHE A 70 4.30 1.39 -11.63
C PHE A 70 3.70 0.75 -10.38
N GLY A 71 4.50 0.48 -9.34
CA GLY A 71 4.02 -0.15 -8.11
C GLY A 71 3.09 0.77 -7.32
N PHE A 72 2.00 0.21 -6.79
CA PHE A 72 1.08 0.87 -5.85
C PHE A 72 0.48 2.20 -6.33
N LYS A 73 0.42 2.45 -7.65
CA LYS A 73 -0.23 3.64 -8.22
C LYS A 73 -1.62 3.31 -8.75
N THR A 74 -2.52 4.29 -8.72
CA THR A 74 -3.82 4.16 -9.39
C THR A 74 -3.60 4.00 -10.90
N LYS A 75 -4.45 3.17 -11.53
CA LYS A 75 -4.48 2.96 -12.99
C LYS A 75 -3.15 2.52 -13.63
N LYS A 76 -2.20 2.00 -12.86
CA LYS A 76 -0.97 1.37 -13.37
C LYS A 76 -0.89 -0.06 -12.90
N TYR A 77 -0.54 -0.94 -13.82
CA TYR A 77 -0.49 -2.36 -13.59
C TYR A 77 0.90 -2.92 -13.93
N GLY A 78 1.24 -4.07 -13.35
CA GLY A 78 2.50 -4.76 -13.66
C GLY A 78 2.65 -5.08 -15.15
N ILE A 79 1.54 -5.36 -15.84
CA ILE A 79 1.55 -5.61 -17.28
C ILE A 79 1.93 -4.37 -18.11
N ASP A 80 1.60 -3.16 -17.62
CA ASP A 80 1.97 -1.91 -18.30
C ASP A 80 3.48 -1.70 -18.25
N MET A 81 4.11 -2.07 -17.13
CA MET A 81 5.57 -2.07 -16.99
C MET A 81 6.20 -2.97 -18.05
N ILE A 82 5.72 -4.21 -18.18
CA ILE A 82 6.25 -5.19 -19.14
C ILE A 82 6.08 -4.70 -20.58
N LYS A 83 4.88 -4.22 -20.95
CA LYS A 83 4.62 -3.67 -22.30
C LYS A 83 5.57 -2.52 -22.62
N ARG A 84 5.78 -1.61 -21.68
CA ARG A 84 6.61 -0.42 -21.88
C ARG A 84 8.11 -0.75 -21.96
N ILE A 85 8.57 -1.72 -21.15
CA ILE A 85 9.92 -2.28 -21.25
C ILE A 85 10.12 -2.90 -22.65
N LYS A 86 9.21 -3.77 -23.11
CA LYS A 86 9.29 -4.40 -24.45
C LYS A 86 9.26 -3.39 -25.61
N GLN A 87 8.48 -2.31 -25.49
CA GLN A 87 8.43 -1.25 -26.50
C GLN A 87 9.74 -0.46 -26.58
N ARG A 88 10.28 -0.06 -25.43
CA ARG A 88 11.53 0.72 -25.34
C ARG A 88 12.74 -0.11 -25.74
N PHE A 89 12.72 -1.38 -25.36
CA PHE A 89 13.88 -2.26 -25.40
C PHE A 89 13.65 -3.40 -26.39
N LYS A 90 13.62 -3.07 -27.68
CA LYS A 90 13.62 -4.07 -28.77
C LYS A 90 15.02 -4.60 -29.09
N VAL A 91 16.08 -3.92 -28.64
CA VAL A 91 17.49 -4.16 -29.02
C VAL A 91 18.43 -3.99 -27.80
N ILE A 92 17.96 -4.21 -26.56
CA ILE A 92 18.85 -4.09 -25.39
C ILE A 92 19.51 -5.43 -25.13
N ASP A 93 20.84 -5.42 -25.08
CA ASP A 93 21.63 -6.62 -24.82
C ASP A 93 21.66 -7.02 -23.33
N TYR A 94 21.35 -6.11 -22.39
CA TYR A 94 21.45 -6.38 -20.95
C TYR A 94 20.41 -5.67 -20.06
N ILE A 95 19.85 -6.39 -19.10
CA ILE A 95 18.94 -5.87 -18.06
C ILE A 95 19.60 -6.06 -16.70
N ILE A 96 19.68 -4.99 -15.90
CA ILE A 96 20.15 -5.07 -14.51
C ILE A 96 18.93 -5.23 -13.61
N LYS A 97 18.86 -6.36 -12.90
CA LYS A 97 17.82 -6.63 -11.90
C LYS A 97 18.28 -6.12 -10.54
N ILE A 98 17.56 -5.14 -9.99
CA ILE A 98 17.82 -4.57 -8.66
C ILE A 98 16.66 -4.91 -7.74
N TYR A 99 16.96 -5.30 -6.50
CA TYR A 99 15.99 -5.52 -5.44
C TYR A 99 16.51 -4.89 -4.14
N ILE A 100 15.62 -4.30 -3.35
CA ILE A 100 15.95 -3.70 -2.06
C ILE A 100 15.48 -4.68 -0.98
N GLU A 101 16.42 -5.21 -0.20
CA GLU A 101 16.10 -6.08 0.93
C GLU A 101 15.54 -5.27 2.11
N GLY A 102 14.53 -5.81 2.78
CA GLY A 102 13.94 -5.19 3.99
C GLY A 102 12.85 -4.13 3.74
N PHE A 103 12.36 -3.99 2.51
CA PHE A 103 11.20 -3.16 2.16
C PHE A 103 9.89 -3.97 2.17
#